data_AF-F6D3I7-F1
#
_entry.id   AF-F6D3I7-F1
#
_cell.length_a   1.000
_cell.length_b   1.000
_cell.length_c   1.000
_cell.angle_alpha   90.00
_cell.angle_beta   90.00
_cell.angle_gamma   90.00
#
_symmetry.space_group_name_H-M   'P 1'
#
loop_
_entity.id
_entity.type
_entity.pdbx_description
1 polymer ?
#
loop_
_entity_poly.entity_id
_entity_poly.type
_entity_poly.pdbx_seq_one_letter_code
_entity_poly.pdbx_strand_id
1 'polypeptide(L)' 'MPINQIETNLEALTNTIAYIEKNGGNPDTLKELKEERNRLLTELNVF' A
#
# COMPACT_ATOMS: atom_id res chain seq x y z
N MET A 1 -14.62 -16.34 -8.17
CA MET A 1 -13.72 -15.40 -8.88
C MET A 1 -12.33 -15.58 -8.28
N PRO A 2 -11.26 -15.67 -9.08
CA PRO A 2 -9.92 -15.64 -8.52
C PRO A 2 -9.72 -14.31 -7.79
N ILE A 3 -9.26 -14.36 -6.55
CA ILE A 3 -8.86 -13.16 -5.81
C ILE A 3 -7.63 -12.61 -6.52
N ASN A 4 -7.69 -11.37 -7.01
CA ASN A 4 -6.52 -10.70 -7.53
C ASN A 4 -5.63 -10.33 -6.33
N GLN A 5 -4.63 -11.17 -6.07
CA GLN A 5 -3.74 -11.04 -4.91
C GLN A 5 -3.06 -9.67 -4.86
N ILE A 6 -2.76 -9.08 -6.03
CA ILE A 6 -2.11 -7.77 -6.13
C ILE A 6 -3.05 -6.66 -5.68
N GLU A 7 -4.33 -6.72 -6.06
CA GLU A 7 -5.37 -5.78 -5.61
C GLU A 7 -5.61 -5.88 -4.11
N THR A 8 -5.70 -7.10 -3.56
CA THR A 8 -5.86 -7.31 -2.11
C THR A 8 -4.66 -6.77 -1.33
N ASN A 9 -3.45 -6.97 -1.84
CA ASN A 9 -2.24 -6.43 -1.22
C ASN A 9 -2.22 -4.90 -1.27
N LEU A 10 -2.64 -4.30 -2.40
CA LEU A 10 -2.72 -2.86 -2.56
C LEU A 10 -3.71 -2.22 -1.56
N GLU A 11 -4.87 -2.84 -1.37
CA GLU A 11 -5.87 -2.40 -0.40
C GLU A 11 -5.33 -2.47 1.04
N ALA A 12 -4.70 -3.58 1.41
CA ALA A 12 -4.11 -3.76 2.74
C ALA A 12 -3.01 -2.72 3.03
N LEU A 13 -2.13 -2.47 2.06
CA LEU A 13 -1.08 -1.43 2.15
C LEU A 13 -1.68 -0.04 2.31
N THR A 14 -2.70 0.30 1.53
CA THR A 14 -3.37 1.61 1.57
C THR A 14 -4.00 1.86 2.95
N ASN A 15 -4.70 0.87 3.49
CA ASN A 15 -5.31 0.96 4.83
C ASN A 15 -4.26 1.08 5.94
N THR A 16 -3.15 0.35 5.81
CA THR A 16 -2.04 0.39 6.77
C THR A 16 -1.34 1.75 6.78
N ILE A 17 -1.08 2.33 5.60
CA ILE A 17 -0.53 3.68 5.45
C ILE A 17 -1.45 4.70 6.13
N ALA A 18 -2.75 4.66 5.84
CA ALA A 18 -3.73 5.59 6.43
C ALA A 18 -3.80 5.46 7.96
N TYR A 19 -3.74 4.24 8.49
CA TYR A 19 -3.68 3.99 9.92
C TYR A 19 -2.42 4.60 10.55
N ILE A 20 -1.26 4.41 9.94
CA ILE A 20 0.02 4.92 10.43
C ILE A 20 0.05 6.45 10.39
N GLU A 21 -0.44 7.07 9.32
CA GLU A 21 -0.53 8.53 9.19
C GLU A 21 -1.44 9.15 10.24
N LYS A 22 -2.55 8.49 10.57
CA LYS A 22 -3.52 8.98 11.55
C LYS A 22 -3.05 8.81 13.00
N ASN A 23 -2.40 7.70 13.33
CA ASN A 23 -2.05 7.37 14.72
C ASN A 23 -0.62 7.79 15.11
N GLY A 24 0.16 8.31 14.15
CA GLY A 24 1.55 8.69 14.38
C GLY A 24 2.43 7.45 14.48
N GLY A 25 3.05 7.07 13.36
CA GLY A 25 4.05 6.00 13.32
C GLY A 25 5.38 6.45 12.71
N ASN A 26 6.31 5.51 12.61
CA ASN A 26 7.66 5.80 12.14
C ASN A 26 7.63 6.33 10.69
N PRO A 27 8.16 7.54 10.42
CA PRO A 27 8.25 8.10 9.08
C PRO A 27 9.00 7.21 8.09
N ASP A 28 10.02 6.47 8.53
CA ASP A 28 10.79 5.58 7.66
C ASP A 28 9.94 4.39 7.20
N THR A 29 9.20 3.77 8.12
CA THR A 29 8.25 2.70 7.80
C THR A 29 7.14 3.20 6.87
N LEU A 30 6.65 4.42 7.07
CA LEU A 30 5.64 5.02 6.19
C LEU A 30 6.17 5.23 4.77
N LYS A 31 7.45 5.61 4.64
CA LYS A 31 8.11 5.78 3.35
C LYS A 31 8.22 4.45 2.60
N GLU A 32 8.71 3.40 3.26
CA GLU A 32 8.84 2.05 2.66
C GLU A 32 7.48 1.51 2.19
N LEU A 33 6.42 1.67 3.00
CA LEU A 33 5.07 1.24 2.63
C LEU A 33 4.53 2.01 1.41
N LYS A 34 4.81 3.32 1.32
CA LYS A 34 4.43 4.14 0.16
C LYS A 34 5.18 3.73 -1.11
N GLU A 35 6.46 3.39 -1.00
CA GLU A 35 7.26 2.88 -2.11
C GLU A 35 6.70 1.55 -2.63
N GLU A 36 6.38 0.62 -1.75
CA GLU A 36 5.78 -0.66 -2.12
C GLU A 36 4.39 -0.49 -2.75
N ARG A 37 3.54 0.39 -2.19
CA ARG A 37 2.24 0.72 -2.77
C ARG A 37 2.37 1.25 -4.21
N ASN A 38 3.38 2.09 -4.48
CA ASN A 38 3.62 2.60 -5.82
C ASN A 38 4.13 1.52 -6.79
N ARG A 39 4.91 0.55 -6.31
CA ARG A 39 5.31 -0.62 -7.12
C ARG A 39 4.09 -1.44 -7.54
N LEU A 40 3.18 -1.74 -6.60
CA LEU A 40 1.95 -2.49 -6.90
C LEU A 40 1.03 -1.74 -7.87
N LEU A 41 0.89 -0.42 -7.73
CA LEU A 41 0.15 0.40 -8.70
C LEU A 41 0.75 0.33 -10.12
N THR A 42 2.08 0.20 -10.21
CA THR A 42 2.80 0.08 -11.50
C THR A 42 2.51 -1.27 -12.12
N GLU A 43 2.55 -2.33 -11.32
CA GLU A 43 2.28 -3.70 -11.75
C GLU A 43 0.83 -3.89 -12.21
N LEU A 44 -0.12 -3.22 -11.55
CA LEU A 44 -1.53 -3.20 -11.95
C LEU A 44 -1.83 -2.26 -13.13
N ASN A 45 -0.85 -1.45 -13.56
CA ASN A 45 -0.98 -0.47 -14.64
C ASN A 45 -2.14 0.54 -14.43
N VAL A 46 -2.30 1.02 -13.19
CA VAL A 46 -3.40 1.93 -12.78
C VAL A 46 -2.95 3.39 -12.60
N PHE A 47 -1.91 3.79 -13.37
CA PHE A 47 -1.28 5.11 -13.29
C PHE A 47 -2.11 6.23 -13.91
#